data_AF-A0AAW4DX86-F1
#
_entry.id   AF-A0AAW4DX86-F1
#
_cell.length_a   1.000
_cell.length_b   1.000
_cell.length_c   1.000
_cell.angle_alpha   90.00
_cell.angle_beta   90.00
_cell.angle_gamma   90.00
#
_symmetry.space_group_name_H-M   'P 1'
#
loop_
_entity.id
_entity.type
_entity.pdbx_description
1 polymer ?
#
loop_
_entity_poly.entity_id
_entity_poly.type
_entity_poly.pdbx_seq_one_letter_code
_entity_poly.pdbx_strand_id
1 'polypeptide(L)'
;MRLSLAITTVVFTAVTSNGFAYTPTSSPEGMHRSYAQNYKDLVLANCIANAYAYDVKIGIDAGSSVSAMEDWANYDWEVGPDEIRALVKKYLARDYTNPLAESQIKGVKFDLLKCLDLYHSKELDALTKKTVVDPNHTYMQDYK
;
A
#
# COMPACT_ATOMS: atom_id res chain seq x y z
N MET A 1 -58.10 -18.49 52.80
CA MET A 1 -57.96 -17.20 52.11
C MET A 1 -56.75 -17.33 51.18
N ARG A 2 -56.96 -17.30 49.86
CA ARG A 2 -55.92 -17.66 48.86
C ARG A 2 -54.94 -16.48 48.69
N LEU A 3 -53.64 -16.74 48.82
CA LEU A 3 -52.58 -15.76 48.58
C LEU A 3 -52.16 -15.87 47.10
N SER A 4 -52.47 -14.85 46.30
CA SER A 4 -52.04 -14.79 44.90
C SER A 4 -50.65 -14.14 44.82
N LEU A 5 -49.61 -14.92 44.52
CA LEU A 5 -48.32 -14.36 44.11
C LEU A 5 -48.39 -14.01 42.62
N ALA A 6 -48.36 -12.72 42.30
CA ALA A 6 -48.14 -12.25 40.94
C ALA A 6 -46.63 -12.27 40.65
N ILE A 7 -46.19 -13.15 39.75
CA ILE A 7 -44.81 -13.19 39.26
C ILE A 7 -44.74 -12.22 38.08
N THR A 8 -44.11 -11.07 38.28
CA THR A 8 -43.87 -10.09 37.21
C THR A 8 -42.61 -10.49 36.45
N THR A 9 -42.77 -11.11 35.29
CA THR A 9 -41.65 -11.47 34.42
C THR A 9 -41.13 -10.21 33.72
N VAL A 10 -39.94 -9.73 34.09
CA VAL A 10 -39.26 -8.62 33.41
C VAL A 10 -38.49 -9.19 32.23
N VAL A 11 -38.93 -8.89 31.00
CA VAL A 11 -38.23 -9.27 29.77
C VAL A 11 -37.17 -8.21 29.47
N PHE A 12 -35.90 -8.56 29.60
CA PHE A 12 -34.78 -7.72 29.18
C PHE A 12 -34.61 -7.87 27.66
N THR A 13 -35.06 -6.90 26.88
CA THR A 13 -34.78 -6.85 25.44
C THR A 13 -33.34 -6.36 25.26
N ALA A 14 -32.42 -7.29 24.99
CA ALA A 14 -31.07 -6.96 24.57
C ALA A 14 -31.14 -6.29 23.18
N VAL A 15 -31.04 -4.97 23.15
CA VAL A 15 -30.89 -4.21 21.91
C VAL A 15 -29.48 -4.49 21.40
N THR A 16 -29.36 -5.33 20.38
CA THR A 16 -28.11 -5.47 19.64
C THR A 16 -27.87 -4.15 18.92
N SER A 17 -26.96 -3.32 19.45
CA SER A 17 -26.45 -2.18 18.71
C SER A 17 -25.71 -2.73 17.49
N ASN A 18 -26.31 -2.63 16.31
CA ASN A 18 -25.56 -2.68 15.07
C ASN A 18 -24.69 -1.43 15.06
N GLY A 19 -23.52 -1.53 15.69
CA GLY A 19 -22.46 -0.55 15.58
C GLY A 19 -21.92 -0.61 14.17
N PHE A 20 -22.63 -0.04 13.21
CA PHE A 20 -22.00 0.38 11.97
C PHE A 20 -20.94 1.40 12.40
N ALA A 21 -19.67 1.04 12.25
CA ALA A 21 -18.59 1.99 12.33
C ALA A 21 -18.79 2.98 11.17
N TYR A 22 -19.55 4.04 11.43
CA TYR A 22 -19.62 5.18 10.53
C TYR A 22 -18.28 5.90 10.63
N THR A 23 -17.40 5.66 9.66
CA THR A 23 -16.19 6.44 9.45
C THR A 23 -16.44 7.50 8.38
N PRO A 24 -16.87 8.72 8.71
CA PRO A 24 -16.66 9.87 7.84
C PRO A 24 -15.26 10.41 8.14
N THR A 25 -14.24 9.87 7.47
CA THR A 25 -12.84 10.29 7.64
C THR A 25 -12.12 9.93 6.36
N SER A 26 -11.38 10.86 5.74
CA SER A 26 -10.71 10.69 4.44
C SER A 26 -9.99 9.34 4.35
N SER A 27 -10.60 8.36 3.68
CA SER A 27 -9.96 7.08 3.41
C SER A 27 -8.77 7.30 2.48
N PRO A 28 -7.71 6.49 2.55
CA PRO A 28 -6.63 6.56 1.58
C PRO A 28 -7.18 6.47 0.16
N GLU A 29 -6.85 7.47 -0.67
CA GLU A 29 -7.28 7.51 -2.08
C GLU A 29 -6.77 6.31 -2.89
N GLY A 30 -5.73 5.61 -2.41
CA GLY A 30 -5.22 4.38 -3.01
C GLY A 30 -6.32 3.35 -3.25
N MET A 31 -7.25 3.18 -2.30
CA MET A 31 -8.34 2.20 -2.42
C MET A 31 -9.29 2.49 -3.60
N HIS A 32 -9.30 3.72 -4.10
CA HIS A 32 -10.13 4.18 -5.23
C HIS A 32 -9.37 4.25 -6.57
N ARG A 33 -8.05 4.05 -6.57
CA ARG A 33 -7.24 3.99 -7.79
C ARG A 33 -7.34 2.61 -8.41
N SER A 34 -6.98 2.54 -9.70
CA SER A 34 -6.95 1.25 -10.39
C SER A 34 -5.84 0.35 -9.84
N TYR A 35 -6.03 -0.97 -9.94
CA TYR A 35 -5.04 -1.96 -9.58
C TYR A 35 -3.70 -1.73 -10.28
N ALA A 36 -3.71 -1.35 -11.56
CA ALA A 36 -2.49 -0.99 -12.27
C ALA A 36 -1.77 0.22 -11.66
N GLN A 37 -2.51 1.23 -11.22
CA GLN A 37 -1.91 2.40 -10.58
C GLN A 37 -1.37 2.06 -9.20
N ASN A 38 -2.13 1.34 -8.37
CA ASN A 38 -1.68 0.89 -7.05
C ASN A 38 -0.50 -0.05 -7.14
N TYR A 39 -0.40 -0.89 -8.17
CA TYR A 39 0.79 -1.71 -8.40
C TYR A 39 2.03 -0.85 -8.69
N LYS A 40 1.91 0.21 -9.49
CA LYS A 40 3.03 1.14 -9.70
C LYS A 40 3.42 1.87 -8.41
N ASP A 41 2.42 2.28 -7.61
CA ASP A 41 2.63 2.89 -6.29
C ASP A 41 3.30 1.90 -5.31
N LEU A 42 2.91 0.62 -5.33
CA LEU A 42 3.53 -0.48 -4.58
C LEU A 42 5.01 -0.65 -4.93
N VAL A 43 5.36 -0.64 -6.22
CA VAL A 43 6.77 -0.78 -6.64
C VAL A 43 7.58 0.46 -6.24
N LEU A 44 7.01 1.66 -6.33
CA LEU A 44 7.65 2.90 -5.85
C LEU A 44 7.89 2.85 -4.34
N ALA A 45 6.88 2.46 -3.55
CA ALA A 45 7.00 2.31 -2.11
C ALA A 45 8.07 1.28 -1.73
N ASN A 46 8.12 0.14 -2.42
CA ASN A 46 9.19 -0.85 -2.27
C ASN A 46 10.56 -0.26 -2.59
N CYS A 47 10.69 0.53 -3.65
CA CYS A 47 11.95 1.18 -3.99
C CYS A 47 12.43 2.11 -2.87
N ILE A 48 11.54 2.96 -2.35
CA ILE A 48 11.86 3.90 -1.27
C ILE A 48 12.23 3.14 0.02
N ALA A 49 11.46 2.12 0.39
CA ALA A 49 11.75 1.29 1.55
C ALA A 49 13.14 0.62 1.46
N ASN A 50 13.52 0.14 0.27
CA ASN A 50 14.83 -0.47 0.05
C ASN A 50 15.97 0.56 -0.03
N ALA A 51 15.73 1.72 -0.64
CA ALA A 51 16.69 2.83 -0.72
C ALA A 51 17.12 3.31 0.67
N TYR A 52 16.18 3.35 1.61
CA TYR A 52 16.36 3.90 2.95
C TYR A 52 16.24 2.83 4.04
N ALA A 53 16.53 1.56 3.73
CA ALA A 53 16.33 0.43 4.65
C ALA A 53 17.08 0.55 5.99
N TYR A 54 18.14 1.36 6.05
CA TYR A 54 18.93 1.60 7.27
C TYR A 54 18.45 2.83 8.07
N ASP A 55 17.53 3.62 7.54
CA ASP A 55 16.81 4.64 8.31
C ASP A 55 15.54 4.01 8.87
N VAL A 56 15.50 3.76 10.18
CA VAL A 56 14.39 3.07 10.83
C VAL A 56 13.05 3.80 10.64
N LYS A 57 13.04 5.13 10.65
CA LYS A 57 11.77 5.88 10.54
C LYS A 57 11.23 5.81 9.12
N ILE A 58 12.10 6.01 8.13
CA ILE A 58 11.72 5.93 6.72
C ILE A 58 11.35 4.49 6.36
N GLY A 59 12.11 3.51 6.82
CA GLY A 59 11.85 2.10 6.60
C GLY A 59 10.50 1.65 7.16
N ILE A 60 10.15 2.07 8.39
CA ILE A 60 8.84 1.76 8.98
C ILE A 60 7.70 2.38 8.17
N ASP A 61 7.81 3.66 7.82
CA ASP A 61 6.74 4.39 7.11
C ASP A 61 6.53 3.86 5.68
N ALA A 62 7.62 3.75 4.91
CA ALA A 62 7.56 3.23 3.55
C ALA A 62 7.20 1.73 3.53
N GLY A 63 7.70 0.94 4.47
CA GLY A 63 7.36 -0.49 4.61
C GLY A 63 5.88 -0.70 4.97
N SER A 64 5.32 0.12 5.87
CA SER A 64 3.88 0.07 6.19
C SER A 64 3.03 0.45 4.98
N SER A 65 3.50 1.41 4.18
CA SER A 65 2.85 1.79 2.92
C SER A 65 2.88 0.67 1.88
N VAL A 66 3.97 -0.12 1.82
CA VAL A 66 4.04 -1.32 0.97
C VAL A 66 2.94 -2.31 1.35
N SER A 67 2.79 -2.64 2.64
CA SER A 67 1.76 -3.58 3.09
C SER A 67 0.34 -3.12 2.79
N ALA A 68 0.05 -1.81 2.88
CA ALA A 68 -1.25 -1.29 2.48
C ALA A 68 -1.48 -1.41 0.96
N MET A 69 -0.46 -1.14 0.14
CA MET A 69 -0.58 -1.21 -1.32
C MET A 69 -0.67 -2.65 -1.84
N GLU A 70 -0.05 -3.60 -1.14
CA GLU A 70 -0.16 -5.04 -1.39
C GLU A 70 -1.63 -5.51 -1.40
N ASP A 71 -2.43 -5.02 -0.46
CA ASP A 71 -3.87 -5.31 -0.40
C ASP A 71 -4.65 -4.67 -1.55
N TRP A 72 -4.19 -3.53 -2.07
CA TRP A 72 -4.96 -2.70 -3.02
C TRP A 72 -4.50 -2.82 -4.48
N ALA A 73 -3.48 -3.61 -4.79
CA ALA A 73 -2.87 -3.68 -6.12
C ALA A 73 -3.28 -4.89 -6.97
N ASN A 74 -3.97 -5.88 -6.39
CA ASN A 74 -4.45 -7.13 -7.03
C ASN A 74 -3.52 -7.65 -8.15
N TYR A 75 -2.43 -8.29 -7.77
CA TYR A 75 -1.44 -8.84 -8.69
C TYR A 75 -1.10 -10.29 -8.35
N ASP A 76 -0.47 -10.99 -9.29
CA ASP A 76 0.00 -12.36 -9.08
C ASP A 76 1.07 -12.41 -7.99
N TRP A 77 0.70 -12.94 -6.83
CA TRP A 77 1.56 -13.06 -5.65
C TRP A 77 2.66 -14.12 -5.78
N GLU A 78 2.52 -15.09 -6.68
CA GLU A 78 3.53 -16.13 -6.90
C GLU A 78 4.71 -15.60 -7.72
N VAL A 79 4.50 -14.53 -8.51
CA VAL A 79 5.50 -13.98 -9.43
C VAL A 79 5.89 -12.54 -9.07
N GLY A 80 4.92 -11.72 -8.66
CA GLY A 80 5.07 -10.28 -8.44
C GLY A 80 6.17 -9.89 -7.46
N PRO A 81 6.25 -10.45 -6.23
CA PRO A 81 7.21 -10.01 -5.22
C PRO A 81 8.68 -10.13 -5.68
N ASP A 82 9.01 -11.21 -6.39
CA ASP A 82 10.36 -11.44 -6.90
C ASP A 82 10.72 -10.50 -8.05
N GLU A 83 9.78 -10.25 -8.97
CA GLU A 83 9.94 -9.30 -10.08
C GLU A 83 10.08 -7.85 -9.57
N ILE A 84 9.28 -7.46 -8.57
CA ILE A 84 9.38 -6.17 -7.89
C ILE A 84 10.77 -6.00 -7.29
N ARG A 85 11.24 -6.99 -6.51
CA ARG A 85 12.57 -6.95 -5.87
C ARG A 85 13.69 -6.84 -6.91
N ALA A 86 13.60 -7.60 -7.99
CA ALA A 86 14.58 -7.57 -9.08
C ALA A 86 14.64 -6.19 -9.75
N LEU A 87 13.48 -5.60 -10.07
CA LEU A 87 13.39 -4.28 -10.70
C LEU A 87 13.91 -3.17 -9.78
N VAL A 88 13.52 -3.18 -8.50
CA VAL A 88 14.01 -2.24 -7.48
C VAL A 88 15.53 -2.32 -7.36
N LYS A 89 16.08 -3.52 -7.19
CA LYS A 89 17.54 -3.72 -7.09
C LYS A 89 18.27 -3.19 -8.33
N LYS A 90 17.73 -3.43 -9.54
CA LYS A 90 18.30 -2.94 -10.80
C LYS A 90 18.39 -1.42 -10.82
N TYR A 91 17.36 -0.70 -10.36
CA TYR A 91 17.35 0.76 -10.36
C TYR A 91 18.22 1.37 -9.27
N LEU A 92 18.20 0.82 -8.06
CA LEU A 92 19.02 1.32 -6.95
C LEU A 92 20.52 1.12 -7.20
N ALA A 93 20.91 0.10 -7.97
CA ALA A 93 22.29 -0.16 -8.38
C ALA A 93 22.84 0.81 -9.43
N ARG A 94 22.01 1.69 -10.01
CA ARG A 94 22.48 2.69 -10.98
C ARG A 94 23.44 3.67 -10.33
N ASP A 95 24.50 4.01 -11.05
CA ASP A 95 25.47 5.02 -10.62
C ASP A 95 25.04 6.39 -11.14
N TYR A 96 24.47 7.20 -10.25
CA TYR A 96 23.99 8.54 -10.56
C TYR A 96 24.97 9.55 -9.99
N THR A 97 25.60 10.32 -10.88
CA THR A 97 26.51 11.41 -10.53
C THR A 97 25.96 12.71 -11.05
N ASN A 98 26.05 13.77 -10.25
CA ASN A 98 25.76 15.12 -10.69
C ASN A 98 26.86 16.05 -10.18
N PRO A 99 27.81 16.45 -11.04
CA PRO A 99 28.96 17.25 -10.64
C PRO A 99 28.59 18.55 -9.91
N LEU A 100 27.46 19.17 -10.28
CA LEU A 100 26.98 20.39 -9.62
C LEU A 100 26.47 20.09 -8.20
N ALA A 101 25.71 19.02 -8.03
CA ALA A 101 25.23 18.62 -6.71
C ALA A 101 26.38 18.15 -5.81
N GLU A 102 27.35 17.41 -6.35
CA GLU A 102 28.53 16.94 -5.60
C GLU A 102 29.40 18.09 -5.10
N SER A 103 29.43 19.21 -5.84
CA SER A 103 30.13 20.42 -5.41
C SER A 103 29.48 21.08 -4.17
N GLN A 104 28.19 20.81 -3.93
CA GLN A 104 27.41 21.39 -2.83
C GLN A 104 27.22 20.40 -1.68
N ILE A 105 26.98 19.13 -1.99
CA ILE A 105 26.73 18.05 -1.02
C ILE A 105 27.51 16.81 -1.47
N LYS A 106 28.52 16.44 -0.69
CA LYS A 106 29.34 15.26 -1.00
C LYS A 106 28.59 13.97 -0.69
N GLY A 107 28.73 12.97 -1.56
CA GLY A 107 28.24 11.60 -1.33
C GLY A 107 26.73 11.40 -1.51
N VAL A 108 26.04 12.32 -2.20
CA VAL A 108 24.62 12.13 -2.56
C VAL A 108 24.49 10.99 -3.56
N LYS A 109 23.72 9.96 -3.20
CA LYS A 109 23.51 8.76 -4.02
C LYS A 109 22.34 8.86 -5.00
N PHE A 110 21.49 9.87 -4.84
CA PHE A 110 20.28 10.08 -5.65
C PHE A 110 19.26 8.92 -5.59
N ASP A 111 19.16 8.21 -4.47
CA ASP A 111 18.31 7.01 -4.40
C ASP A 111 16.82 7.29 -4.63
N LEU A 112 16.27 8.41 -4.11
CA LEU A 112 14.90 8.83 -4.44
C LEU A 112 14.73 9.09 -5.94
N LEU A 113 15.70 9.72 -6.60
CA LEU A 113 15.64 9.97 -8.05
C LEU A 113 15.63 8.66 -8.84
N LYS A 114 16.43 7.67 -8.42
CA LYS A 114 16.39 6.31 -9.02
C LYS A 114 15.01 5.68 -8.87
N CYS A 115 14.32 5.89 -7.74
CA CYS A 115 12.96 5.40 -7.54
C CYS A 115 11.93 6.14 -8.40
N LEU A 116 12.08 7.44 -8.63
CA LEU A 116 11.25 8.19 -9.58
C LEU A 116 11.45 7.70 -11.01
N ASP A 117 12.70 7.44 -11.41
CA ASP A 117 13.01 6.87 -12.73
C ASP A 117 12.48 5.44 -12.87
N LEU A 118 12.47 4.66 -11.79
CA LEU A 118 11.81 3.35 -11.76
C LEU A 118 10.31 3.50 -12.00
N TYR A 119 9.66 4.43 -11.29
CA TYR A 119 8.22 4.64 -11.37
C TYR A 119 7.76 5.04 -12.79
N HIS A 120 8.59 5.81 -13.51
CA HIS A 120 8.33 6.22 -14.89
C HIS A 120 8.89 5.27 -15.96
N SER A 121 9.41 4.11 -15.56
CA SER A 121 10.08 3.20 -16.49
C SER A 121 9.14 2.41 -17.39
N LYS A 122 9.62 2.09 -18.60
CA LYS A 122 8.96 1.14 -19.50
C LYS A 122 8.96 -0.26 -18.91
N GLU A 123 9.99 -0.62 -18.15
CA GLU A 123 10.09 -1.90 -17.45
C GLU A 123 8.98 -2.06 -16.40
N LEU A 124 8.69 -1.02 -15.59
CA LEU A 124 7.57 -1.07 -14.66
C LEU A 124 6.23 -1.14 -15.39
N ASP A 125 6.07 -0.42 -16.50
CA ASP A 125 4.85 -0.49 -17.31
C ASP A 125 4.63 -1.90 -17.88
N ALA A 126 5.69 -2.54 -18.39
CA ALA A 126 5.65 -3.91 -18.88
C ALA A 126 5.36 -4.91 -17.75
N LEU A 127 5.99 -4.73 -16.58
CA LEU A 127 5.74 -5.57 -15.42
C LEU A 127 4.29 -5.46 -14.96
N THR A 128 3.76 -4.24 -14.85
CA THR A 128 2.36 -3.97 -14.47
C THR A 128 1.39 -4.74 -15.39
N LYS A 129 1.62 -4.70 -16.71
CA LYS A 129 0.79 -5.43 -17.70
C LYS A 129 0.91 -6.95 -17.58
N LYS A 130 2.05 -7.46 -17.12
CA LYS A 130 2.31 -8.89 -16.96
C LYS A 130 1.66 -9.45 -15.70
N THR A 131 1.67 -8.70 -14.59
CA THR A 131 1.38 -9.25 -13.25
C THR A 131 0.05 -8.81 -12.66
N VAL A 132 -0.50 -7.65 -13.05
CA VAL A 132 -1.73 -7.13 -12.45
C VAL A 132 -2.95 -7.82 -13.06
N VAL A 133 -3.84 -8.30 -12.18
CA VAL A 133 -5.12 -8.90 -12.55
C VAL A 133 -6.18 -7.79 -12.61
N ASP A 134 -6.97 -7.77 -13.68
CA ASP A 134 -8.01 -6.75 -13.92
C ASP A 134 -7.53 -5.31 -13.70
N PRO A 135 -6.54 -4.83 -14.47
CA PRO A 135 -5.76 -3.62 -14.18
C PRO A 135 -6.56 -2.31 -14.07
N ASN A 136 -7.78 -2.27 -14.60
CA ASN A 136 -8.67 -1.10 -14.55
C ASN A 136 -9.69 -1.17 -13.42
N HIS A 137 -9.75 -2.27 -12.67
CA HIS A 137 -10.60 -2.44 -11.50
C HIS A 137 -9.97 -1.78 -10.26
N THR A 138 -10.75 -1.59 -9.20
CA THR A 138 -10.32 -0.91 -7.96
C THR A 138 -10.68 -1.74 -6.75
N TYR A 139 -9.91 -1.63 -5.67
CA TYR A 139 -10.18 -2.34 -4.42
C TYR A 139 -11.59 -2.07 -3.92
N MET A 140 -12.04 -0.81 -3.96
CA MET A 140 -13.37 -0.44 -3.49
C MET A 140 -14.53 -0.99 -4.33
N GLN A 141 -14.28 -1.54 -5.51
CA GLN A 141 -15.31 -2.24 -6.29
C GLN A 141 -15.50 -3.70 -5.84
N ASP A 142 -14.50 -4.33 -5.22
CA ASP A 142 -14.59 -5.71 -4.71
C ASP A 142 -15.40 -5.80 -3.39
N TYR A 143 -15.53 -4.70 -2.67
CA TYR A 143 -16.20 -4.62 -1.36
C TYR A 143 -17.59 -3.96 -1.39
N LYS A 144 -18.08 -3.57 -2.56
CA LYS A 144 -19.43 -3.00 -2.76
C LYS A 144 -20.41 -4.04 -3.25
#